data_AF-A0A396HXT4-F1
#
_entry.id   AF-A0A396HXT4-F1
#
_cell.length_a   1.000
_cell.length_b   1.000
_cell.length_c   1.000
_cell.angle_alpha   90.00
_cell.angle_beta   90.00
_cell.angle_gamma   90.00
#
_symmetry.space_group_name_H-M   'P 1'
#
loop_
_entity.id
_entity.type
_entity.pdbx_description
1 polymer ?
#
loop_
_entity_poly.entity_id
_entity_poly.type
_entity_poly.pdbx_seq_one_letter_code
_entity_poly.pdbx_strand_id
1 'polypeptide(L)'
;MMNVNDSQIGLQYMGKANYYNDSVVVIVKGFSMELTRILTTFTTIDLSNNMFEGEIPQVVGELNSLKGLISNNGITGEIPTALENLNFLSFLNLSQNHLEGIIPTGQQFDTFGNDSYEGNTMLCGFILSKSCKNDEDQPPHSTSEEEEESGFGWKAVVIRYACGTIFGMILGYIVLFIGKP
;
A
#
# COMPACT_ATOMS: atom_id res chain seq x y z
N MET A 1 -49.58 -15.02 -45.70
CA MET A 1 -49.31 -14.41 -44.39
C MET A 1 -48.83 -15.52 -43.47
N MET A 2 -47.51 -15.64 -43.29
CA MET A 2 -46.93 -16.58 -42.33
C MET A 2 -46.81 -15.88 -40.99
N ASN A 3 -47.46 -16.45 -39.99
CA ASN A 3 -47.45 -15.99 -38.61
C ASN A 3 -46.08 -16.36 -38.01
N VAL A 4 -45.19 -15.38 -37.87
CA VAL A 4 -43.89 -15.59 -37.22
C VAL A 4 -44.09 -15.34 -35.74
N ASN A 5 -43.98 -16.39 -34.93
CA ASN A 5 -43.93 -16.28 -33.48
C ASN A 5 -42.64 -15.54 -33.09
N ASP A 6 -42.78 -14.30 -32.61
CA ASP A 6 -41.70 -13.47 -32.07
C ASP A 6 -41.04 -14.04 -30.80
N SER A 7 -41.51 -15.18 -30.28
CA SER A 7 -40.98 -15.81 -29.06
C SER A 7 -39.71 -16.64 -29.28
N GLN A 8 -39.16 -16.72 -30.51
CA GLN A 8 -38.08 -17.67 -30.82
C GLN A 8 -36.87 -17.08 -31.56
N ILE A 9 -36.84 -15.76 -31.80
CA ILE A 9 -35.76 -15.09 -32.56
C ILE A 9 -34.87 -14.21 -31.66
N GLY A 10 -35.23 -13.98 -30.40
CA GLY A 10 -34.33 -13.36 -29.43
C GLY A 10 -33.37 -14.39 -28.82
N LEU A 11 -32.06 -14.14 -28.89
CA LEU A 11 -30.97 -14.81 -28.15
C LEU A 11 -30.26 -16.03 -28.80
N GLN A 12 -30.34 -16.25 -30.11
CA GLN A 12 -29.49 -17.27 -30.79
C GLN A 12 -28.10 -16.74 -31.18
N TYR A 13 -27.88 -15.41 -31.22
CA TYR A 13 -26.60 -14.80 -31.58
C TYR A 13 -25.60 -14.65 -30.41
N MET A 14 -26.04 -14.90 -29.17
CA MET A 14 -25.16 -15.03 -28.01
C MET A 14 -25.11 -16.50 -27.63
N GLY A 15 -24.29 -17.27 -28.36
CA GLY A 15 -24.22 -18.73 -28.27
C GLY A 15 -24.42 -19.27 -26.86
N LYS A 16 -25.16 -20.39 -26.76
CA LYS A 16 -25.39 -21.15 -25.51
C LYS A 16 -24.06 -21.39 -24.78
N ALA A 17 -23.69 -20.47 -23.91
CA ALA A 17 -22.53 -20.53 -23.05
C ALA A 17 -22.86 -19.65 -21.85
N ASN A 18 -22.72 -20.24 -20.67
CA ASN A 18 -23.01 -19.62 -19.39
C ASN A 18 -21.93 -18.56 -19.07
N TYR A 19 -21.90 -17.45 -19.82
CA TYR A 19 -20.94 -16.36 -19.62
C TYR A 19 -21.08 -15.64 -18.26
N TYR A 20 -22.18 -15.90 -17.54
CA TYR A 20 -22.54 -15.26 -16.27
C TYR A 20 -22.83 -16.34 -15.23
N ASN A 21 -21.81 -16.86 -14.58
CA ASN A 21 -22.00 -17.87 -13.51
C ASN A 21 -21.29 -17.52 -12.20
N ASP A 22 -20.67 -16.35 -12.11
CA ASP A 22 -20.00 -15.92 -10.89
C ASP A 22 -20.80 -14.87 -10.12
N SER A 23 -20.72 -14.99 -8.80
CA SER A 23 -21.25 -14.07 -7.82
C SER A 23 -20.15 -13.56 -6.90
N VAL A 24 -20.01 -12.24 -6.77
CA VAL A 24 -19.07 -11.64 -5.80
C VAL A 24 -19.86 -10.97 -4.69
N VAL A 25 -19.49 -11.27 -3.45
CA VAL A 25 -20.01 -10.56 -2.28
C VAL A 25 -19.02 -9.47 -1.88
N VAL A 26 -19.42 -8.22 -2.03
CA VAL A 26 -18.65 -7.06 -1.58
C VAL A 26 -19.15 -6.67 -0.19
N ILE A 27 -18.26 -6.64 0.80
CA ILE A 27 -18.60 -6.22 2.17
C ILE A 27 -18.02 -4.82 2.41
N VAL A 28 -18.90 -3.83 2.55
CA VAL A 28 -18.51 -2.44 2.85
C VAL A 28 -19.14 -2.04 4.17
N LYS A 29 -18.32 -1.76 5.20
CA LYS A 29 -18.80 -1.31 6.52
C LYS A 29 -19.84 -2.25 7.15
N GLY A 30 -19.66 -3.56 6.97
CA GLY A 30 -20.59 -4.59 7.44
C GLY A 30 -21.83 -4.79 6.57
N PHE A 31 -21.97 -4.05 5.45
CA PHE A 31 -23.02 -4.25 4.48
C PHE A 31 -22.54 -5.18 3.35
N SER A 32 -23.19 -6.34 3.22
CA SER A 32 -22.91 -7.32 2.15
C SER A 32 -23.77 -7.03 0.91
N MET A 33 -23.12 -6.83 -0.24
CA MET A 33 -23.77 -6.70 -1.54
C MET A 33 -23.35 -7.86 -2.46
N GLU A 34 -24.32 -8.57 -3.03
CA GLU A 34 -24.07 -9.71 -3.93
C GLU A 34 -24.25 -9.31 -5.40
N LEU A 35 -23.21 -9.53 -6.21
CA LEU A 35 -23.17 -9.24 -7.64
C LEU A 35 -23.31 -10.53 -8.44
N THR A 36 -24.52 -10.92 -8.85
CA THR A 36 -24.83 -12.28 -9.35
C THR A 36 -24.56 -12.56 -10.84
N ARG A 37 -24.02 -11.60 -11.60
CA ARG A 37 -23.78 -11.74 -13.06
C ARG A 37 -22.53 -11.01 -13.52
N ILE A 38 -21.39 -11.33 -12.93
CA ILE A 38 -20.11 -10.77 -13.38
C ILE A 38 -19.55 -11.56 -14.57
N LEU A 39 -18.99 -10.84 -15.55
CA LEU A 39 -18.28 -11.44 -16.68
C LEU A 39 -16.90 -11.92 -16.20
N THR A 40 -16.69 -13.24 -16.21
CA THR A 40 -15.42 -13.89 -15.80
C THR A 40 -14.19 -13.40 -16.57
N THR A 41 -14.37 -12.82 -17.76
CA THR A 41 -13.28 -12.39 -18.63
C THR A 41 -12.62 -11.07 -18.19
N PHE A 42 -13.28 -10.25 -17.35
CA PHE A 42 -12.76 -8.94 -16.93
C PHE A 42 -13.22 -8.55 -15.51
N THR A 43 -12.74 -9.24 -14.47
CA THR A 43 -12.97 -8.81 -13.08
C THR A 43 -11.85 -7.89 -12.62
N THR A 44 -11.77 -6.70 -13.23
CA THR A 44 -11.00 -5.59 -12.65
C THR A 44 -11.86 -4.97 -11.56
N ILE A 45 -11.40 -5.08 -10.32
CA ILE A 45 -12.03 -4.41 -9.17
C ILE A 45 -11.12 -3.25 -8.78
N ASP A 46 -11.67 -2.04 -8.87
CA ASP A 46 -11.01 -0.84 -8.37
C ASP A 46 -11.70 -0.41 -7.07
N LEU A 47 -10.97 -0.50 -5.97
CA LEU A 47 -11.39 -0.09 -4.63
C LEU A 47 -10.63 1.15 -4.15
N SER A 48 -9.89 1.82 -5.05
CA SER A 48 -9.04 2.94 -4.68
C SER A 48 -9.83 4.15 -4.17
N ASN A 49 -9.15 5.02 -3.41
CA ASN A 49 -9.71 6.29 -2.92
C ASN A 49 -10.95 6.13 -2.03
N ASN A 50 -10.89 5.16 -1.13
CA ASN A 50 -11.92 4.93 -0.13
C ASN A 50 -11.33 5.08 1.28
N MET A 51 -12.17 4.86 2.30
CA MET A 51 -11.74 4.77 3.70
C MET A 51 -11.84 3.33 4.18
N PHE A 52 -11.33 2.37 3.38
CA PHE A 52 -11.24 0.99 3.84
C PHE A 52 -10.13 0.86 4.87
N GLU A 53 -10.41 0.14 5.95
CA GLU A 53 -9.50 -0.08 7.09
C GLU A 53 -9.48 -1.58 7.41
N GLY A 54 -8.48 -2.01 8.19
CA GLY A 54 -8.25 -3.41 8.53
C GLY A 54 -7.35 -4.11 7.52
N GLU A 55 -7.27 -5.43 7.63
CA GLU A 55 -6.33 -6.26 6.86
C GLU A 55 -6.92 -6.78 5.55
N ILE A 56 -6.06 -7.13 4.59
CA ILE A 56 -6.46 -7.83 3.37
C ILE A 56 -6.74 -9.30 3.75
N PRO A 57 -7.98 -9.79 3.58
CA PRO A 57 -8.30 -11.15 4.00
C PRO A 57 -7.72 -12.20 3.03
N GLN A 58 -7.29 -13.35 3.56
CA GLN A 58 -6.70 -14.45 2.79
C GLN A 58 -7.59 -14.95 1.64
N VAL A 59 -8.92 -14.84 1.79
CA VAL A 59 -9.92 -15.23 0.78
C VAL A 59 -9.76 -14.50 -0.55
N VAL A 60 -9.08 -13.34 -0.59
CA VAL A 60 -8.79 -12.61 -1.84
C VAL A 60 -7.94 -13.47 -2.79
N GLY A 61 -7.12 -14.38 -2.27
CA GLY A 61 -6.34 -15.33 -3.07
C GLY A 61 -7.17 -16.37 -3.83
N GLU A 62 -8.47 -16.50 -3.54
CA GLU A 62 -9.38 -17.40 -4.26
C GLU A 62 -9.98 -16.75 -5.52
N LEU A 63 -9.81 -15.43 -5.68
CA LEU A 63 -10.38 -14.65 -6.77
C LEU A 63 -9.54 -14.76 -8.06
N ASN A 64 -9.51 -15.94 -8.67
CA ASN A 64 -8.64 -16.27 -9.82
C ASN A 64 -8.77 -15.32 -11.04
N SER A 65 -9.88 -14.60 -11.19
CA SER A 65 -10.09 -13.63 -12.28
C SER A 65 -9.75 -12.18 -11.90
N LEU A 66 -9.25 -11.95 -10.69
CA LEU A 66 -8.97 -10.62 -10.16
C LEU A 66 -7.80 -9.96 -10.90
N LYS A 67 -8.03 -8.73 -11.39
CA LYS A 67 -7.02 -7.91 -12.07
C LYS A 67 -6.56 -6.67 -11.29
N GLY A 68 -7.13 -6.43 -10.10
CA GLY A 68 -6.63 -5.58 -9.00
C GLY A 68 -6.58 -4.04 -9.16
N LEU A 69 -7.02 -3.30 -8.13
CA LEU A 69 -6.47 -2.00 -7.68
C LEU A 69 -7.03 -1.59 -6.30
N ILE A 70 -6.17 -1.41 -5.28
CA ILE A 70 -6.54 -0.99 -3.91
C ILE A 70 -5.50 0.03 -3.41
N SER A 71 -5.50 1.23 -3.98
CA SER A 71 -4.62 2.32 -3.53
C SER A 71 -5.38 3.39 -2.76
N ASN A 72 -4.66 4.23 -2.01
CA ASN A 72 -5.22 5.38 -1.30
C ASN A 72 -6.40 4.99 -0.38
N ASN A 73 -6.11 4.11 0.58
CA ASN A 73 -7.02 3.62 1.61
C ASN A 73 -6.29 3.57 2.96
N GLY A 74 -6.98 3.15 4.02
CA GLY A 74 -6.44 2.96 5.36
C GLY A 74 -6.10 1.51 5.71
N ILE A 75 -5.80 0.66 4.72
CA ILE A 75 -5.57 -0.78 4.94
C ILE A 75 -4.26 -0.99 5.72
N THR A 76 -4.29 -1.90 6.69
CA THR A 76 -3.19 -2.23 7.61
C THR A 76 -2.78 -3.70 7.49
N GLY A 77 -1.69 -4.09 8.16
CA GLY A 77 -1.23 -5.48 8.23
C GLY A 77 -0.42 -5.92 7.01
N GLU A 78 -0.17 -7.23 6.93
CA GLU A 78 0.68 -7.81 5.89
C GLU A 78 -0.05 -8.05 4.56
N ILE A 79 0.72 -8.08 3.48
CA ILE A 79 0.22 -8.53 2.18
C ILE A 79 0.07 -10.07 2.22
N PRO A 80 -1.14 -10.62 2.08
CA PRO A 80 -1.35 -12.06 2.23
C PRO A 80 -0.68 -12.84 1.10
N THR A 81 0.11 -13.85 1.47
CA THR A 81 0.79 -14.76 0.54
C THR A 81 -0.20 -15.51 -0.36
N ALA A 82 -1.47 -15.65 0.02
CA ALA A 82 -2.50 -16.21 -0.84
C ALA A 82 -2.67 -15.46 -2.18
N LEU A 83 -2.27 -14.19 -2.26
CA LEU A 83 -2.25 -13.43 -3.52
C LEU A 83 -1.25 -14.00 -4.53
N GLU A 84 -0.25 -14.76 -4.09
CA GLU A 84 0.67 -15.48 -4.98
C GLU A 84 -0.11 -16.49 -5.84
N ASN A 85 -1.23 -17.04 -5.37
CA ASN A 85 -2.02 -18.01 -6.14
C ASN A 85 -2.78 -17.40 -7.34
N LEU A 86 -2.82 -16.07 -7.45
CA LEU A 86 -3.57 -15.34 -8.47
C LEU A 86 -2.82 -15.27 -9.82
N ASN A 87 -2.85 -16.35 -10.58
CA ASN A 87 -2.14 -16.49 -11.87
C ASN A 87 -2.52 -15.47 -12.97
N PHE A 88 -3.66 -14.77 -12.83
CA PHE A 88 -4.13 -13.78 -13.80
C PHE A 88 -4.06 -12.33 -13.30
N LEU A 89 -3.45 -12.11 -12.13
CA LEU A 89 -3.27 -10.77 -11.57
C LEU A 89 -2.23 -10.02 -12.39
N SER A 90 -2.71 -9.23 -13.35
CA SER A 90 -1.87 -8.48 -14.29
C SER A 90 -1.51 -7.07 -13.80
N PHE A 91 -2.25 -6.56 -12.82
CA PHE A 91 -2.06 -5.23 -12.27
C PHE A 91 -2.38 -5.27 -10.77
N LEU A 92 -1.54 -4.63 -9.98
CA LEU A 92 -1.72 -4.49 -8.54
C LEU A 92 -1.17 -3.14 -8.14
N ASN A 93 -1.97 -2.35 -7.44
CA ASN A 93 -1.49 -1.13 -6.82
C ASN A 93 -2.06 -1.08 -5.41
N LEU A 94 -1.14 -1.13 -4.44
CA LEU A 94 -1.35 -1.07 -2.99
C LEU A 94 -0.79 0.23 -2.40
N SER A 95 -0.39 1.19 -3.23
CA SER A 95 0.20 2.45 -2.79
C SER A 95 -0.74 3.24 -1.87
N GLN A 96 -0.16 4.07 -1.02
CA GLN A 96 -0.89 4.94 -0.10
C GLN A 96 -1.86 4.15 0.79
N ASN A 97 -1.33 3.13 1.47
CA ASN A 97 -1.98 2.41 2.56
C ASN A 97 -1.02 2.40 3.78
N HIS A 98 -1.40 1.67 4.83
CA HIS A 98 -0.60 1.45 6.04
C HIS A 98 -0.13 -0.01 6.14
N LEU A 99 0.21 -0.64 5.01
CA LEU A 99 0.67 -2.03 4.99
C LEU A 99 2.07 -2.15 5.61
N GLU A 100 2.32 -3.32 6.21
CA GLU A 100 3.56 -3.65 6.89
C GLU A 100 4.08 -5.04 6.50
N GLY A 101 5.32 -5.35 6.91
CA GLY A 101 5.92 -6.66 6.67
C GLY A 101 6.57 -6.83 5.29
N ILE A 102 6.83 -8.09 4.94
CA ILE A 102 7.57 -8.48 3.74
C ILE A 102 6.63 -8.47 2.53
N ILE A 103 7.05 -7.84 1.43
CA ILE A 103 6.37 -8.00 0.14
C ILE A 103 6.59 -9.43 -0.36
N PRO A 104 5.51 -10.19 -0.66
CA PRO A 104 5.63 -11.51 -1.28
C PRO A 104 6.49 -11.47 -2.53
N THR A 105 7.38 -12.46 -2.68
CA THR A 105 8.30 -12.56 -3.82
C THR A 105 7.94 -13.76 -4.68
N GLY A 106 8.05 -13.63 -6.00
CA GLY A 106 7.77 -14.69 -6.95
C GLY A 106 6.50 -14.50 -7.78
N GLN A 107 6.38 -15.30 -8.83
CA GLN A 107 5.27 -15.27 -9.79
C GLN A 107 5.02 -13.86 -10.36
N GLN A 108 3.79 -13.35 -10.26
CA GLN A 108 3.39 -12.01 -10.70
C GLN A 108 3.91 -10.88 -9.79
N PHE A 109 4.28 -11.14 -8.53
CA PHE A 109 4.72 -10.06 -7.61
C PHE A 109 6.02 -9.41 -8.06
N ASP A 110 6.92 -10.19 -8.68
CA ASP A 110 8.17 -9.70 -9.24
C ASP A 110 7.97 -8.82 -10.49
N THR A 111 6.75 -8.79 -11.03
CA THR A 111 6.40 -7.97 -12.22
C THR A 111 5.87 -6.58 -11.84
N PHE A 112 5.51 -6.36 -10.58
CA PHE A 112 4.99 -5.08 -10.10
C PHE A 112 6.14 -4.14 -9.71
N GLY A 113 6.02 -2.87 -10.12
CA GLY A 113 7.00 -1.85 -9.80
C GLY A 113 6.93 -1.37 -8.35
N ASN A 114 7.97 -0.64 -7.93
CA ASN A 114 8.03 0.00 -6.61
C ASN A 114 6.84 0.98 -6.38
N ASP A 115 6.39 1.65 -7.44
CA ASP A 115 5.21 2.53 -7.45
C ASP A 115 3.93 1.83 -6.94
N SER A 116 3.84 0.51 -7.14
CA SER A 116 2.71 -0.29 -6.68
C SER A 116 2.63 -0.41 -5.15
N TYR A 117 3.73 -0.11 -4.44
CA TYR A 117 3.84 -0.26 -2.98
C TYR A 117 4.17 1.05 -2.27
N GLU A 118 4.34 2.16 -3.01
CA GLU A 118 4.72 3.47 -2.49
C GLU A 118 3.78 3.98 -1.39
N GLY A 119 4.29 4.73 -0.42
CA GLY A 119 3.47 5.30 0.66
C GLY A 119 3.18 4.35 1.82
N ASN A 120 3.55 3.07 1.71
CA ASN A 120 3.51 2.12 2.83
C ASN A 120 4.86 2.10 3.57
N THR A 121 4.97 2.90 4.63
CA THR A 121 6.25 3.14 5.32
C THR A 121 6.85 1.92 6.01
N MET A 122 6.02 0.93 6.39
CA MET A 122 6.43 -0.27 7.11
C MET A 122 6.64 -1.49 6.21
N LEU A 123 6.31 -1.44 4.92
CA LEU A 123 6.66 -2.50 3.98
C LEU A 123 8.18 -2.59 3.80
N CYS A 124 8.67 -3.80 3.57
CA CYS A 124 10.06 -4.10 3.27
C CYS A 124 10.13 -5.28 2.28
N GLY A 125 11.28 -5.47 1.64
CA GLY A 125 11.49 -6.50 0.63
C GLY A 125 12.49 -6.06 -0.44
N PHE A 126 12.99 -7.03 -1.21
CA PHE A 126 13.99 -6.80 -2.26
C PHE A 126 13.50 -5.79 -3.32
N ILE A 127 12.21 -5.80 -3.65
CA ILE A 127 11.58 -4.86 -4.60
C ILE A 127 11.69 -3.39 -4.15
N LEU A 128 11.67 -3.14 -2.84
CA LEU A 128 11.80 -1.80 -2.26
C LEU A 128 13.26 -1.41 -1.96
N SER A 129 14.22 -2.30 -2.23
CA SER A 129 15.60 -2.16 -1.75
C SER A 129 15.70 -1.90 -0.23
N LYS A 130 14.67 -2.32 0.53
CA LYS A 130 14.56 -2.15 1.98
C LYS A 130 14.62 -3.53 2.64
N SER A 131 15.70 -3.80 3.36
CA SER A 131 15.86 -5.07 4.06
C SER A 131 14.89 -5.19 5.24
N CYS A 132 14.20 -6.31 5.34
CA CYS A 132 13.40 -6.67 6.51
C CYS A 132 14.35 -7.15 7.61
N LYS A 133 14.46 -6.39 8.71
CA LYS A 133 15.27 -6.81 9.86
C LYS A 133 14.47 -7.84 10.65
N ASN A 134 14.98 -9.07 10.72
CA ASN A 134 14.52 -10.03 11.71
C ASN A 134 15.23 -9.71 13.02
N ASP A 135 14.48 -9.27 14.04
CA ASP A 135 14.99 -9.06 15.39
C ASP A 135 15.20 -10.42 16.07
N GLU A 136 16.23 -11.18 15.69
CA GLU A 136 16.81 -12.23 16.54
C GLU A 136 18.34 -12.34 16.27
N ASP A 137 19.11 -12.09 17.34
CA ASP A 137 20.58 -12.13 17.55
C ASP A 137 21.48 -10.90 17.20
N GLN A 138 21.90 -10.19 18.26
CA GLN A 138 22.85 -9.05 18.47
C GLN A 138 24.28 -9.22 17.85
N PRO A 139 25.23 -8.21 17.84
CA PRO A 139 25.26 -6.84 18.41
C PRO A 139 25.77 -5.73 17.43
N PRO A 140 25.88 -4.43 17.84
CA PRO A 140 25.90 -3.30 16.91
C PRO A 140 27.30 -3.02 16.36
N HIS A 141 27.46 -2.95 15.03
CA HIS A 141 28.56 -2.23 14.41
C HIS A 141 28.26 -1.81 12.96
N SER A 142 28.06 -0.50 12.77
CA SER A 142 28.61 0.34 11.69
C SER A 142 28.12 0.08 10.25
N THR A 143 27.15 0.84 9.73
CA THR A 143 27.23 2.20 9.10
C THR A 143 27.34 2.16 7.57
N SER A 144 26.32 2.72 6.92
CA SER A 144 26.37 3.74 5.84
C SER A 144 24.91 4.06 5.50
N GLU A 145 24.34 5.16 6.03
CA GLU A 145 24.14 6.44 5.29
C GLU A 145 23.40 6.17 3.96
N GLU A 146 22.14 6.55 3.79
CA GLU A 146 21.70 7.93 3.52
C GLU A 146 20.31 8.27 4.13
N GLU A 147 20.07 9.58 4.20
CA GLU A 147 19.14 10.32 5.05
C GLU A 147 17.69 10.35 4.54
N GLU A 148 16.70 10.34 5.44
CA GLU A 148 15.52 11.21 5.31
C GLU A 148 15.18 11.89 6.65
N GLU A 149 14.98 13.20 6.52
CA GLU A 149 14.74 14.19 7.55
C GLU A 149 13.42 13.98 8.30
N SER A 150 13.50 13.62 9.59
CA SER A 150 12.62 14.19 10.61
C SER A 150 13.18 13.93 12.01
N GLY A 151 13.19 14.97 12.84
CA GLY A 151 13.46 14.84 14.28
C GLY A 151 14.79 15.39 14.75
N PHE A 152 14.88 16.72 14.81
CA PHE A 152 15.64 17.46 15.83
C PHE A 152 17.00 16.86 16.26
N GLY A 153 17.94 16.76 15.32
CA GLY A 153 19.26 16.20 15.59
C GLY A 153 20.07 16.99 16.63
N TRP A 154 20.94 16.29 17.37
CA TRP A 154 21.91 16.87 18.32
C TRP A 154 22.78 17.98 17.72
N LYS A 155 22.92 18.01 16.39
CA LYS A 155 23.53 19.11 15.63
C LYS A 155 22.85 20.46 15.94
N ALA A 156 21.52 20.50 16.00
CA ALA A 156 20.77 21.70 16.36
C ALA A 156 20.98 22.10 17.83
N VAL A 157 21.15 21.12 18.73
CA VAL A 157 21.45 21.35 20.16
C VAL A 157 22.84 21.98 20.31
N VAL A 158 23.85 21.46 19.59
CA VAL A 158 25.22 21.99 19.60
C VAL A 158 25.28 23.39 18.99
N ILE A 159 24.58 23.63 17.88
CA ILE A 159 24.52 24.95 17.24
C ILE A 159 23.87 25.99 18.18
N ARG A 160 22.78 25.62 18.87
CA ARG A 160 22.13 26.52 19.85
C ARG A 160 23.02 26.84 21.04
N TYR A 161 23.75 25.85 21.56
CA TYR A 161 24.66 26.06 22.70
C TYR A 161 25.86 26.95 22.32
N ALA A 162 26.41 26.77 21.11
CA ALA A 162 27.51 27.60 20.62
C ALA A 162 27.10 29.06 20.42
N CYS A 163 25.94 29.33 19.79
CA CYS A 163 25.48 30.71 19.61
C CYS A 163 25.10 31.37 20.95
N GLY A 164 24.41 30.64 21.84
CA GLY A 164 23.96 31.19 23.13
C GLY A 164 25.10 31.60 24.05
N THR A 165 26.19 30.82 24.10
CA THR A 165 27.35 31.12 24.95
C THR A 165 28.12 32.35 24.45
N ILE A 166 28.28 32.52 23.13
CA ILE A 166 28.95 33.69 22.55
C ILE A 166 28.17 34.97 22.86
N PHE A 167 26.85 34.98 22.60
CA PHE A 167 26.02 36.15 22.91
C PHE A 167 26.00 36.47 24.40
N GLY A 168 25.94 35.46 25.28
CA GLY A 168 26.00 35.65 26.73
C GLY A 168 27.32 36.26 27.20
N MET A 169 28.46 35.80 26.66
CA MET A 169 29.78 36.34 26.99
C MET A 169 29.95 37.78 26.51
N ILE A 170 29.42 38.13 25.33
CA ILE A 170 29.48 39.51 24.78
C ILE A 170 28.63 40.45 25.65
N LEU A 171 27.39 40.07 25.98
CA LEU A 171 26.53 40.87 26.85
C LEU A 171 27.14 41.02 28.26
N GLY A 172 27.68 39.94 28.82
CA GLY A 172 28.36 39.99 30.12
C GLY A 172 29.59 40.90 30.12
N TYR A 173 30.39 40.87 29.05
CA TYR A 173 31.54 41.75 28.88
C TYR A 173 31.13 43.23 28.81
N ILE A 174 30.10 43.55 28.03
CA ILE A 174 29.58 44.93 27.92
C ILE A 174 29.13 45.44 29.31
N VAL A 175 28.38 44.64 30.06
CA VAL A 175 27.90 45.04 31.40
C VAL A 175 29.06 45.24 32.38
N LEU A 176 30.07 44.36 32.38
CA LEU A 176 31.18 44.41 33.34
C LEU A 176 32.22 45.51 33.06
N PHE A 177 32.44 45.85 31.78
CA PHE A 177 33.50 46.77 31.38
C PHE A 177 33.00 48.15 30.94
N ILE A 178 31.77 48.25 30.41
CA ILE A 178 31.18 49.52 29.97
C ILE A 178 30.19 50.05 31.02
N GLY A 179 29.61 49.18 31.85
CA GLY A 179 28.65 49.54 32.90
C GLY A 179 29.27 49.92 34.26
N LYS A 180 30.59 50.14 34.34
CA LYS A 180 31.20 50.74 35.53
C LYS A 180 31.02 52.26 35.46
N PRO A 181 30.51 52.92 36.52
CA PRO A 181 30.31 54.37 36.55
C PRO A 181 31.63 55.14 36.50
#